data_AF-A0AAW0EE74-F1
#
_entry.id   AF-A0AAW0EE74-F1
#
_cell.length_a   1.000
_cell.length_b   1.000
_cell.length_c   1.000
_cell.angle_alpha   90.00
_cell.angle_beta   90.00
_cell.angle_gamma   90.00
#
_symmetry.space_group_name_H-M   'P 1'
#
loop_
_entity.id
_entity.type
_entity.pdbx_description
1 polymer ?
#
loop_
_entity_poly.entity_id
_entity_poly.type
_entity_poly.pdbx_seq_one_letter_code
_entity_poly.pdbx_strand_id
1 'polypeptide(L)'
;MYHTAWTKKGSSSLPSDRIRPNPPPPSTPSKNNKGKGKTAASEPAKSKAVRRLESLKAGVAGNLQKDPKGGCFCQAREHHLSTYTQLCRTCGLILCEINLPQYSCPHCSASLLTATQKDALIARLDAQIAETLTKEALMRERAEEEARLAVGAFPTLGNTVTSGAAPSAPVPQTRMVMSLNSKTKKVTVSSFTKASPSPSRPASRAESVEDEPVRVPPPPPTVPFSAAAKFDSSRPWMDLSGGGAVYIPPPNLDADDDTRGISQRRRNRGKKKNTEGGAQAGVAGSSSQTTST
;
A
#
# COMPACT_ATOMS: atom_id res chain seq x y z
N MET A 1 -58.49 -60.22 -28.42
CA MET A 1 -57.06 -59.93 -28.71
C MET A 1 -56.90 -58.42 -28.78
N TYR A 2 -56.18 -57.83 -27.83
CA TYR A 2 -56.08 -56.38 -27.66
C TYR A 2 -54.97 -55.80 -28.53
N HIS A 3 -55.32 -54.91 -29.47
CA HIS A 3 -54.38 -54.12 -30.24
C HIS A 3 -53.94 -52.91 -29.41
N THR A 4 -52.65 -52.87 -29.04
CA THR A 4 -52.04 -51.69 -28.42
C THR A 4 -51.56 -50.71 -29.51
N ALA A 5 -51.58 -49.41 -29.16
CA ALA A 5 -51.45 -48.26 -30.07
C ALA A 5 -50.10 -48.16 -30.82
N TRP A 6 -49.17 -49.09 -30.66
CA TRP A 6 -47.81 -49.01 -31.22
C TRP A 6 -47.55 -50.03 -32.35
N THR A 7 -48.57 -50.77 -32.79
CA THR A 7 -48.40 -51.85 -33.78
C THR A 7 -48.63 -51.46 -35.25
N LYS A 8 -48.72 -50.16 -35.58
CA LYS A 8 -48.73 -49.74 -36.99
C LYS A 8 -47.32 -49.68 -37.56
N LYS A 9 -46.92 -50.78 -38.20
CA LYS A 9 -45.90 -50.79 -39.26
C LYS A 9 -46.35 -49.87 -40.39
N GLY A 10 -45.70 -48.72 -40.52
CA GLY A 10 -45.86 -47.84 -41.67
C GLY A 10 -45.12 -46.53 -41.45
N SER A 11 -44.18 -46.23 -42.35
CA SER A 11 -43.36 -44.99 -42.40
C SER A 11 -42.16 -44.93 -41.46
N SER A 12 -41.10 -45.64 -41.84
CA SER A 12 -39.72 -45.35 -41.44
C SER A 12 -39.28 -43.97 -41.96
N SER A 13 -39.44 -42.93 -41.16
CA SER A 13 -38.53 -41.79 -41.19
C SER A 13 -38.43 -41.24 -39.77
N LEU A 14 -37.51 -41.80 -38.99
CA LEU A 14 -37.04 -41.17 -37.77
C LEU A 14 -36.31 -39.88 -38.20
N PRO A 15 -36.78 -38.67 -37.85
CA PRO A 15 -35.97 -37.47 -37.99
C PRO A 15 -34.88 -37.55 -36.90
N SER A 16 -33.80 -38.25 -37.22
CA SER A 16 -32.59 -38.25 -36.44
C SER A 16 -32.10 -36.81 -36.30
N ASP A 17 -32.14 -36.31 -35.06
CA ASP A 17 -31.02 -35.65 -34.40
C ASP A 17 -30.23 -34.61 -35.22
N ARG A 18 -30.93 -33.71 -35.91
CA ARG A 18 -30.35 -32.40 -36.26
C ARG A 18 -30.65 -31.41 -35.16
N ILE A 19 -29.95 -31.56 -34.03
CA ILE A 19 -29.70 -30.44 -33.12
C ILE A 19 -28.94 -29.40 -33.95
N ARG A 20 -29.64 -28.37 -34.42
CA ARG A 20 -28.99 -27.22 -35.03
C ARG A 20 -28.14 -26.57 -33.93
N PRO A 21 -26.83 -26.37 -34.10
CA PRO A 21 -26.06 -25.56 -33.17
C PRO A 21 -26.70 -24.17 -33.11
N ASN A 22 -27.11 -23.78 -31.92
CA ASN A 22 -27.70 -22.47 -31.66
C ASN A 22 -26.66 -21.41 -32.06
N PRO A 23 -26.96 -20.47 -32.97
CA PRO A 23 -26.08 -19.33 -33.18
C PRO A 23 -25.98 -18.54 -31.88
N PRO A 24 -24.78 -18.06 -31.49
CA PRO A 24 -24.61 -17.25 -30.29
C PRO A 24 -25.50 -16.00 -30.37
N PRO A 25 -26.02 -15.51 -29.23
CA PRO A 25 -26.86 -14.31 -29.22
C PRO A 25 -26.09 -13.12 -29.80
N PRO A 26 -26.75 -12.26 -30.61
CA PRO A 26 -26.13 -11.05 -31.11
C PRO A 26 -25.77 -10.15 -29.93
N SER A 27 -24.47 -10.00 -29.68
CA SER A 27 -23.93 -8.97 -28.82
C SER A 27 -24.40 -7.62 -29.34
N THR A 28 -25.13 -6.89 -28.50
CA THR A 28 -25.47 -5.49 -28.74
C THR A 28 -24.19 -4.70 -29.01
N PRO A 29 -24.14 -3.86 -30.06
CA PRO A 29 -22.97 -3.04 -30.35
C PRO A 29 -22.86 -1.95 -29.29
N SER A 30 -22.00 -2.18 -28.30
CA SER A 30 -21.39 -1.13 -27.51
C SER A 30 -20.73 -0.15 -28.48
N LYS A 31 -21.26 1.08 -28.54
CA LYS A 31 -20.64 2.22 -29.22
C LYS A 31 -19.28 2.47 -28.57
N ASN A 32 -18.24 1.83 -29.10
CA ASN A 32 -16.87 2.10 -28.70
C ASN A 32 -16.21 3.03 -29.69
N ASN A 33 -15.59 4.05 -29.09
CA ASN A 33 -14.95 5.17 -29.74
C ASN A 33 -13.90 4.72 -30.76
N LYS A 34 -13.98 5.41 -31.90
CA LYS A 34 -13.05 5.37 -33.01
C LYS A 34 -11.73 6.00 -32.57
N GLY A 35 -10.80 5.18 -32.07
CA GLY A 35 -9.40 5.51 -31.81
C GLY A 35 -8.50 4.51 -32.52
N LYS A 36 -7.82 4.98 -33.55
CA LYS A 36 -7.12 4.25 -34.59
C LYS A 36 -5.66 3.99 -34.17
N GLY A 37 -5.21 2.73 -34.10
CA GLY A 37 -3.79 2.43 -33.89
C GLY A 37 -3.47 0.94 -33.71
N LYS A 38 -3.14 0.29 -34.84
CA LYS A 38 -2.41 -0.98 -35.05
C LYS A 38 -2.31 -1.98 -33.89
N THR A 39 -2.93 -3.12 -34.12
CA THR A 39 -2.58 -4.45 -33.59
C THR A 39 -1.08 -4.74 -33.73
N ALA A 40 -0.33 -4.59 -32.64
CA ALA A 40 0.76 -5.52 -32.35
C ALA A 40 0.11 -6.73 -31.68
N ALA A 41 0.45 -7.94 -32.13
CA ALA A 41 0.08 -9.17 -31.44
C ALA A 41 0.42 -8.98 -29.96
N SER A 42 -0.62 -8.88 -29.12
CA SER A 42 -0.44 -8.54 -27.71
C SER A 42 0.30 -9.70 -27.07
N GLU A 43 1.61 -9.58 -26.97
CA GLU A 43 2.35 -10.26 -25.92
C GLU A 43 1.54 -10.11 -24.61
N PRO A 44 1.44 -11.18 -23.81
CA PRO A 44 0.72 -11.11 -22.56
C PRO A 44 1.22 -9.90 -21.78
N ALA A 45 0.29 -9.05 -21.36
CA ALA A 45 0.61 -7.77 -20.75
C ALA A 45 1.65 -7.97 -19.63
N LYS A 46 2.85 -7.40 -19.79
CA LYS A 46 3.92 -7.45 -18.79
C LYS A 46 3.36 -7.11 -17.42
N SER A 47 3.82 -7.81 -16.39
CA SER A 47 3.37 -7.57 -15.03
C SER A 47 3.65 -6.13 -14.58
N LYS A 48 2.90 -5.67 -13.58
CA LYS A 48 3.11 -4.36 -12.98
C LYS A 48 4.54 -4.21 -12.43
N ALA A 49 5.10 -5.28 -11.87
CA ALA A 49 6.46 -5.28 -11.32
C ALA A 49 7.51 -5.07 -12.40
N VAL A 50 7.43 -5.81 -13.51
CA VAL A 50 8.35 -5.65 -14.65
C VAL A 50 8.23 -4.24 -15.23
N ARG A 51 7.01 -3.72 -15.40
CA ARG A 51 6.79 -2.34 -15.88
C ARG A 51 7.42 -1.29 -14.96
N ARG A 52 7.36 -1.47 -13.65
CA ARG A 52 8.02 -0.58 -12.69
C ARG A 52 9.53 -0.61 -12.85
N LEU A 53 10.13 -1.80 -12.92
CA LEU A 53 11.59 -1.95 -13.10
C LEU A 53 12.05 -1.37 -14.45
N GLU A 54 11.31 -1.62 -15.53
CA GLU A 54 11.57 -1.03 -16.85
C GLU A 54 11.47 0.50 -16.84
N SER A 55 10.45 1.05 -16.16
CA SER A 55 10.30 2.50 -16.02
C SER A 55 11.46 3.13 -15.24
N LEU A 56 11.95 2.45 -14.19
CA LEU A 56 13.07 2.90 -13.39
C LEU A 56 14.37 2.82 -14.19
N LYS A 57 14.60 1.73 -14.93
CA LYS A 57 15.73 1.58 -15.86
C LYS A 57 15.75 2.70 -16.89
N ALA A 58 14.61 2.97 -17.53
CA ALA A 58 14.47 4.04 -18.51
C ALA A 58 14.76 5.42 -17.90
N GLY A 59 14.31 5.66 -16.67
CA GLY A 59 14.58 6.88 -15.93
C GLY A 59 16.08 7.06 -15.62
N VAL A 60 16.76 6.01 -15.18
CA VAL A 60 18.20 6.06 -14.82
C VAL A 60 19.09 6.23 -16.06
N ALA A 61 18.73 5.61 -17.18
CA ALA A 61 19.42 5.77 -18.46
C ALA A 61 19.23 7.16 -19.07
N GLY A 62 18.17 7.88 -18.67
CA GLY A 62 17.89 9.23 -19.13
C GLY A 62 18.84 10.30 -18.59
N ASN A 63 18.62 11.52 -19.07
CA ASN A 63 19.34 12.70 -18.58
C ASN A 63 18.92 13.03 -17.14
N LEU A 64 19.83 13.63 -16.38
CA LEU A 64 19.55 14.06 -15.01
C LEU A 64 18.46 15.12 -15.01
N GLN A 65 17.30 14.81 -14.43
CA GLN A 65 16.19 15.74 -14.29
C GLN A 65 15.96 16.09 -12.83
N LYS A 66 15.50 17.32 -12.59
CA LYS A 66 14.94 17.70 -11.28
C LYS A 66 13.59 17.00 -11.13
N ASP A 67 13.29 16.54 -9.91
CA ASP A 67 11.98 15.96 -9.64
C ASP A 67 10.90 17.03 -9.86
N PRO A 68 9.90 16.81 -10.74
CA PRO A 68 8.85 17.79 -10.99
C PRO A 68 8.04 18.15 -9.74
N LYS A 69 8.05 17.29 -8.72
CA LYS A 69 7.35 17.50 -7.44
C LYS A 69 8.28 17.97 -6.33
N GLY A 70 9.52 18.36 -6.65
CA GLY A 70 10.46 18.99 -5.71
C GLY A 70 11.20 18.04 -4.76
N GLY A 71 11.09 16.73 -4.94
CA GLY A 71 11.69 15.72 -4.07
C GLY A 71 11.08 15.68 -2.66
N CYS A 72 11.49 14.70 -1.85
CA CYS A 72 11.07 14.60 -0.45
C CYS A 72 12.21 15.02 0.49
N PHE A 73 11.94 16.01 1.34
CA PHE A 73 12.77 16.36 2.48
C PHE A 73 12.16 15.70 3.70
N CYS A 74 12.56 14.46 3.97
CA CYS A 74 11.85 13.58 4.90
C CYS A 74 11.73 14.22 6.33
N GLN A 75 12.47 15.28 6.72
CA GLN A 75 12.26 16.13 7.93
C GLN A 75 11.92 15.33 9.21
N ALA A 76 12.67 14.26 9.49
CA ALA A 76 12.42 13.33 10.60
C ALA A 76 11.09 12.54 10.57
N ARG A 77 10.37 12.53 9.43
CA ARG A 77 9.25 11.62 9.17
C ARG A 77 9.76 10.24 8.77
N GLU A 78 9.01 9.23 9.19
CA GLU A 78 9.28 7.82 8.91
C GLU A 78 8.91 7.50 7.46
N HIS A 79 9.91 7.50 6.59
CA HIS A 79 9.82 6.92 5.25
C HIS A 79 10.88 5.83 5.11
N HIS A 80 10.57 4.77 4.37
CA HIS A 80 11.56 3.74 4.05
C HIS A 80 12.74 4.34 3.29
N LEU A 81 13.95 3.87 3.61
CA LEU A 81 15.16 4.26 2.91
C LEU A 81 15.11 3.78 1.45
N SER A 82 15.59 4.60 0.53
CA SER A 82 15.69 4.20 -0.88
C SER A 82 16.56 2.96 -1.02
N THR A 83 16.08 1.92 -1.70
CA THR A 83 16.82 0.68 -1.91
C THR A 83 18.02 0.85 -2.84
N TYR A 84 17.99 1.86 -3.71
CA TYR A 84 18.99 2.09 -4.74
C TYR A 84 20.01 3.16 -4.36
N THR A 85 19.57 4.24 -3.70
CA THR A 85 20.42 5.39 -3.36
C THR A 85 20.05 5.95 -1.98
N GLN A 86 20.65 5.41 -0.93
CA GLN A 86 20.31 5.80 0.45
C GLN A 86 20.87 7.17 0.86
N LEU A 87 21.94 7.65 0.22
CA LEU A 87 22.64 8.87 0.61
C LEU A 87 23.15 9.64 -0.61
N CYS A 88 22.99 10.96 -0.60
CA CYS A 88 23.66 11.84 -1.54
C CYS A 88 25.15 11.97 -1.18
N ARG A 89 26.04 11.59 -2.11
CA ARG A 89 27.50 11.66 -1.90
C ARG A 89 28.06 13.07 -1.80
N THR A 90 27.33 14.07 -2.31
CA THR A 90 27.80 15.47 -2.35
C THR A 90 27.48 16.21 -1.05
N CYS A 91 26.26 16.07 -0.53
CA CYS A 91 25.80 16.83 0.64
C CYS A 91 25.40 15.96 1.84
N GLY A 92 25.53 14.63 1.74
CA GLY A 92 25.22 13.71 2.83
C GLY A 92 23.72 13.55 3.14
N LEU A 93 22.81 14.08 2.32
CA LEU A 93 21.37 13.94 2.56
C LEU A 93 20.94 12.48 2.44
N ILE A 94 20.29 11.95 3.48
CA ILE A 94 19.67 10.62 3.48
C ILE A 94 18.39 10.68 2.64
N LEU A 95 18.24 9.76 1.69
CA LEU A 95 17.13 9.73 0.74
C LEU A 95 16.16 8.60 1.05
N CYS A 96 14.89 8.96 1.20
CA CYS A 96 13.80 8.00 1.30
C CYS A 96 13.35 7.46 -0.08
N GLU A 97 12.56 6.39 -0.11
CA GLU A 97 12.09 5.69 -1.33
C GLU A 97 11.36 6.60 -2.35
N ILE A 98 10.76 7.69 -1.85
CA ILE A 98 10.11 8.72 -2.68
C ILE A 98 11.12 9.41 -3.61
N ASN A 99 12.37 9.53 -3.19
CA ASN A 99 13.45 10.10 -3.97
C ASN A 99 14.05 9.03 -4.91
N LEU A 100 13.54 8.97 -6.13
CA LEU A 100 13.99 8.03 -7.15
C LEU A 100 15.43 8.35 -7.63
N PRO A 101 16.24 7.34 -7.96
CA PRO A 101 17.65 7.51 -8.35
C PRO A 101 17.85 8.27 -9.68
N GLN A 102 16.80 8.37 -10.49
CA GLN A 102 16.78 9.12 -11.76
C GLN A 102 16.79 10.64 -11.57
N TYR A 103 16.37 11.14 -10.40
CA TYR A 103 16.29 12.57 -10.13
C TYR A 103 17.55 13.12 -9.45
N SER A 104 17.79 14.43 -9.61
CA SER A 104 18.84 15.15 -8.88
C SER A 104 18.54 15.27 -7.38
N CYS A 105 19.57 15.39 -6.56
CA CYS A 105 19.41 15.64 -5.12
C CYS A 105 18.53 16.88 -4.87
N PRO A 106 17.50 16.80 -3.98
CA PRO A 106 16.64 17.94 -3.73
C PRO A 106 17.35 19.08 -2.98
N HIS A 107 18.41 18.79 -2.21
CA HIS A 107 19.17 19.79 -1.45
C HIS A 107 20.26 20.49 -2.27
N CYS A 108 21.17 19.74 -2.90
CA CYS A 108 22.31 20.32 -3.61
C CYS A 108 22.18 20.28 -5.14
N SER A 109 21.10 19.71 -5.70
CA SER A 109 20.91 19.49 -7.14
C SER A 109 21.98 18.66 -7.85
N ALA A 110 22.94 18.08 -7.11
CA ALA A 110 23.95 17.20 -7.66
C ALA A 110 23.35 15.86 -8.12
N SER A 111 24.05 15.20 -9.05
CA SER A 111 23.69 13.84 -9.47
C SER A 111 23.88 12.85 -8.31
N LEU A 112 22.87 12.02 -8.06
CA LEU A 112 22.92 11.03 -6.99
C LEU A 112 23.84 9.85 -7.31
N LEU A 113 24.03 9.58 -8.60
CA LEU A 113 24.80 8.44 -9.12
C LEU A 113 25.90 8.93 -10.04
N THR A 114 27.12 8.46 -9.81
CA THR A 114 28.22 8.58 -10.77
C THR A 114 27.96 7.70 -12.00
N ALA A 115 28.57 7.99 -13.15
CA ALA A 115 28.32 7.26 -14.40
C ALA A 115 28.51 5.74 -14.23
N THR A 116 29.60 5.31 -13.59
CA THR A 116 29.88 3.89 -13.31
C THR A 116 28.83 3.25 -12.41
N GLN A 117 28.28 4.00 -11.44
CA GLN A 117 27.21 3.50 -10.59
C GLN A 117 25.87 3.42 -11.32
N LYS A 118 25.61 4.32 -12.28
CA LYS A 118 24.42 4.23 -13.14
C LYS A 118 24.49 2.94 -13.96
N ASP A 119 25.62 2.66 -14.59
CA ASP A 119 25.80 1.44 -15.38
C ASP A 119 25.65 0.18 -14.53
N ALA A 120 26.28 0.16 -13.34
CA ALA A 120 26.13 -0.95 -12.40
C ALA A 120 24.69 -1.14 -11.91
N LEU A 121 23.95 -0.04 -11.72
CA LEU A 121 22.54 -0.09 -11.32
C LEU A 121 21.66 -0.57 -12.47
N ILE A 122 21.89 -0.12 -13.70
CA ILE A 122 21.20 -0.60 -14.90
C ILE A 122 21.41 -2.10 -15.06
N ALA A 123 22.64 -2.60 -14.90
CA ALA A 123 22.94 -4.03 -14.96
C ALA A 123 22.20 -4.83 -13.87
N ARG A 124 22.09 -4.29 -12.65
CA ARG A 124 21.31 -4.91 -11.55
C ARG A 124 19.81 -4.94 -11.88
N LEU A 125 19.26 -3.86 -12.42
CA LEU A 125 17.85 -3.81 -12.84
C LEU A 125 17.58 -4.82 -13.95
N ASP A 126 18.50 -4.97 -14.90
CA ASP A 126 18.39 -5.96 -15.98
C ASP A 126 18.37 -7.39 -15.45
N ALA A 127 19.24 -7.69 -14.47
CA ALA A 127 19.22 -8.99 -13.78
C ALA A 127 17.88 -9.22 -13.05
N GLN A 128 17.34 -8.22 -12.36
CA GLN A 128 16.04 -8.31 -11.67
C GLN A 128 14.87 -8.45 -12.65
N ILE A 129 14.90 -7.76 -13.79
CA ILE A 129 13.89 -7.90 -14.85
C ILE A 129 13.94 -9.31 -15.42
N ALA A 130 15.13 -9.84 -15.73
CA ALA A 130 15.28 -11.21 -16.20
C ALA A 130 14.77 -12.23 -15.15
N GLU A 131 15.14 -12.07 -13.88
CA GLU A 131 14.68 -12.94 -12.79
C GLU A 131 13.16 -12.90 -12.64
N THR A 132 12.54 -11.72 -12.65
CA THR A 132 11.08 -11.59 -12.53
C THR A 132 10.35 -12.21 -13.73
N LEU A 133 10.86 -12.02 -14.95
CA LEU A 133 10.30 -12.66 -16.15
C LEU A 133 10.40 -14.19 -16.09
N THR A 134 11.52 -14.75 -15.62
CA THR A 134 11.65 -16.22 -15.46
C THR A 134 10.67 -16.77 -14.42
N LYS A 135 10.50 -16.09 -13.28
CA LYS A 135 9.51 -16.48 -12.26
C LYS A 135 8.08 -16.41 -12.80
N GLU A 136 7.75 -15.39 -13.57
CA GLU A 136 6.43 -15.26 -14.21
C GLU A 136 6.17 -16.35 -15.25
N ALA A 137 7.19 -16.72 -16.03
CA ALA A 137 7.08 -17.81 -17.00
C ALA A 137 6.81 -19.15 -16.30
N LEU A 138 7.56 -19.47 -15.25
CA LEU A 138 7.37 -20.69 -14.45
C LEU A 138 6.01 -20.74 -13.77
N MET A 139 5.55 -19.61 -13.22
CA MET A 139 4.21 -19.52 -12.62
C MET A 139 3.10 -19.71 -13.65
N ARG A 140 3.30 -19.22 -14.87
CA ARG A 140 2.35 -19.42 -15.98
C ARG A 140 2.30 -20.88 -16.40
N GLU A 141 3.46 -21.52 -16.59
CA GLU A 141 3.54 -22.94 -16.94
C GLU A 141 2.85 -23.81 -15.88
N ARG A 142 3.14 -23.58 -14.60
CA ARG A 142 2.46 -24.28 -13.50
C ARG A 142 0.94 -24.07 -13.53
N ALA A 143 0.47 -22.85 -13.76
CA ALA A 143 -0.96 -22.56 -13.84
C ALA A 143 -1.64 -23.24 -15.04
N GLU A 144 -0.94 -23.37 -16.17
CA GLU A 144 -1.43 -24.08 -17.35
C GLU A 144 -1.50 -25.59 -17.12
N GLU A 145 -0.49 -26.18 -16.46
CA GLU A 145 -0.49 -27.59 -16.04
C GLU A 145 -1.64 -27.88 -15.06
N GLU A 146 -1.81 -27.05 -14.04
CA GLU A 146 -2.91 -27.15 -13.07
C GLU A 146 -4.28 -27.02 -13.76
N ALA A 147 -4.42 -26.11 -14.73
CA ALA A 147 -5.64 -25.96 -15.52
C ALA A 147 -5.92 -27.19 -16.40
N ARG A 148 -4.89 -27.78 -17.01
CA ARG A 148 -5.02 -29.04 -17.78
C ARG A 148 -5.44 -30.20 -16.89
N LEU A 149 -4.83 -30.33 -15.71
CA LEU A 149 -5.20 -31.34 -14.72
C LEU A 149 -6.64 -31.13 -14.23
N ALA A 150 -7.07 -29.88 -14.02
CA ALA A 150 -8.43 -29.56 -13.59
C ALA A 150 -9.50 -29.83 -14.66
N VAL A 151 -9.21 -29.58 -15.95
CA VAL A 151 -10.14 -29.88 -17.05
C VAL A 151 -10.19 -31.39 -17.33
N GLY A 152 -9.06 -32.09 -17.21
CA GLY A 152 -8.99 -33.55 -17.31
C GLY A 152 -9.54 -34.29 -16.09
N ALA A 153 -9.66 -33.62 -14.94
CA ALA A 153 -10.29 -34.16 -13.76
C ALA A 153 -11.79 -34.28 -14.00
N PHE A 154 -12.25 -35.53 -14.20
CA PHE A 154 -13.67 -35.85 -14.18
C PHE A 154 -14.25 -35.31 -12.87
N PRO A 155 -15.38 -34.57 -12.88
CA PRO A 155 -16.01 -34.09 -11.65
C PRO A 155 -16.20 -35.29 -10.73
N THR A 156 -15.43 -35.37 -9.65
CA THR A 156 -15.52 -36.49 -8.71
C THR A 156 -16.86 -36.38 -7.98
N LEU A 157 -17.86 -37.03 -8.56
CA LEU A 157 -19.17 -37.24 -7.95
C LEU A 157 -18.98 -38.24 -6.82
N GLY A 158 -18.73 -37.73 -5.63
CA GLY A 158 -18.76 -38.49 -4.38
C GLY A 158 -17.39 -38.86 -3.82
N ASN A 159 -16.97 -38.14 -2.78
CA ASN A 159 -16.85 -38.79 -1.47
C ASN A 159 -16.80 -37.72 -0.38
N THR A 160 -17.79 -37.78 0.52
CA THR A 160 -17.74 -37.12 1.82
C THR A 160 -16.58 -37.72 2.64
N VAL A 161 -15.39 -37.13 2.56
CA VAL A 161 -14.41 -37.25 3.63
C VAL A 161 -13.81 -35.89 3.88
N THR A 162 -14.19 -35.35 5.03
CA THR A 162 -13.64 -34.21 5.73
C THR A 162 -12.12 -34.23 5.70
N SER A 163 -11.48 -33.22 5.08
CA SER A 163 -10.30 -32.52 5.64
C SER A 163 -9.83 -31.40 4.70
N GLY A 164 -9.97 -30.16 5.17
CA GLY A 164 -9.02 -29.07 4.99
C GLY A 164 -8.61 -28.67 3.57
N ALA A 165 -9.49 -27.97 2.85
CA ALA A 165 -9.07 -27.07 1.76
C ALA A 165 -9.93 -25.79 1.80
N ALA A 166 -9.27 -24.66 1.59
CA ALA A 166 -9.80 -23.30 1.71
C ALA A 166 -11.14 -23.08 0.98
N PRO A 167 -12.02 -22.18 1.47
CA PRO A 167 -13.36 -21.99 0.91
C PRO A 167 -13.27 -21.41 -0.51
N SER A 168 -13.42 -22.25 -1.53
CA SER A 168 -13.80 -21.80 -2.85
C SER A 168 -15.17 -21.12 -2.73
N ALA A 169 -15.26 -19.87 -3.17
CA ALA A 169 -16.50 -19.10 -3.17
C ALA A 169 -17.65 -19.91 -3.78
N PRO A 170 -18.86 -19.89 -3.20
CA PRO A 170 -19.97 -20.70 -3.67
C PRO A 170 -20.38 -20.27 -5.07
N VAL A 171 -20.17 -21.15 -6.04
CA VAL A 171 -20.76 -21.02 -7.38
C VAL A 171 -22.29 -20.92 -7.19
N PRO A 172 -22.96 -19.88 -7.71
CA PRO A 172 -24.40 -19.72 -7.53
C PRO A 172 -25.11 -20.86 -8.24
N GLN A 173 -25.58 -21.85 -7.46
CA GLN A 173 -26.38 -22.94 -7.98
C GLN A 173 -27.72 -22.39 -8.47
N THR A 174 -27.84 -22.19 -9.78
CA THR A 174 -29.09 -21.82 -10.42
C THR A 174 -29.98 -23.07 -10.47
N ARG A 175 -30.96 -23.18 -9.58
CA ARG A 175 -31.94 -24.27 -9.63
C ARG A 175 -32.86 -24.04 -10.83
N MET A 176 -32.64 -24.82 -11.88
CA MET A 176 -33.51 -24.89 -13.05
C MET A 176 -34.68 -25.83 -12.71
N VAL A 177 -35.89 -25.30 -12.64
CA VAL A 177 -37.09 -26.10 -12.43
C VAL A 177 -37.78 -26.28 -13.77
N MET A 178 -37.83 -27.50 -14.29
CA MET A 178 -38.62 -27.83 -15.47
C MET A 178 -40.03 -28.17 -15.01
N SER A 179 -41.00 -27.34 -15.36
CA SER A 179 -42.42 -27.59 -15.09
C SER A 179 -43.12 -28.06 -16.36
N LEU A 180 -43.88 -29.15 -16.25
CA LEU A 180 -44.69 -29.70 -17.34
C LEU A 180 -46.14 -29.26 -17.15
N ASN A 181 -46.64 -28.44 -18.06
CA ASN A 181 -48.03 -28.01 -18.01
C ASN A 181 -48.93 -29.14 -18.55
N SER A 182 -49.70 -29.78 -17.67
CA SER A 182 -50.50 -30.97 -18.00
C SER A 182 -51.59 -30.73 -19.05
N LYS A 183 -52.07 -29.49 -19.22
CA LYS A 183 -53.07 -29.13 -20.24
C LYS A 183 -52.49 -28.93 -21.64
N THR A 184 -51.24 -28.47 -21.73
CA THR A 184 -50.59 -28.15 -23.01
C THR A 184 -49.45 -29.09 -23.36
N LYS A 185 -49.08 -30.01 -22.45
CA LYS A 185 -47.91 -30.92 -22.51
C LYS A 185 -46.59 -30.22 -22.85
N LYS A 186 -46.54 -28.89 -22.69
CA LYS A 186 -45.35 -28.08 -22.93
C LYS A 186 -44.52 -28.03 -21.66
N VAL A 187 -43.21 -28.27 -21.84
CA VAL A 187 -42.20 -28.19 -20.80
C VAL A 187 -41.72 -26.74 -20.72
N THR A 188 -41.97 -26.08 -19.60
CA THR A 188 -41.50 -24.72 -19.33
C THR A 188 -40.38 -24.78 -18.31
N VAL A 189 -39.18 -24.37 -18.70
CA VAL A 189 -38.01 -24.29 -17.81
C VAL A 189 -37.99 -22.92 -17.16
N SER A 190 -38.23 -22.85 -15.85
CA SER A 190 -38.11 -21.63 -15.07
C SER A 190 -36.83 -21.67 -14.25
N SER A 191 -35.91 -20.76 -14.53
CA SER A 191 -34.68 -20.57 -13.77
C SER A 191 -34.96 -19.65 -12.58
N PHE A 192 -34.93 -20.18 -11.36
CA PHE A 192 -35.00 -19.36 -10.15
C PHE A 192 -33.58 -19.07 -9.64
N THR A 193 -33.03 -17.93 -10.05
CA THR A 193 -31.87 -17.35 -9.38
C THR A 193 -32.34 -16.65 -8.11
N LYS A 194 -32.05 -17.24 -6.95
CA LYS A 194 -32.26 -16.60 -5.65
C LYS A 194 -31.34 -15.37 -5.60
N ALA A 195 -31.89 -14.19 -5.83
CA ALA A 195 -31.15 -12.94 -5.77
C ALA A 195 -30.62 -12.74 -4.34
N SER A 196 -29.33 -12.98 -4.11
CA SER A 196 -28.65 -12.31 -3.01
C SER A 196 -28.58 -10.82 -3.34
N PRO A 197 -28.60 -9.91 -2.35
CA PRO A 197 -28.40 -8.49 -2.60
C PRO A 197 -27.10 -8.32 -3.39
N SER A 198 -27.25 -7.74 -4.58
CA SER A 198 -26.16 -7.42 -5.49
C SER A 198 -25.29 -6.34 -4.86
N PRO A 199 -24.00 -6.59 -4.54
CA PRO A 199 -23.06 -5.49 -4.43
C PRO A 199 -22.81 -4.98 -5.84
N SER A 200 -23.64 -4.06 -6.29
CA SER A 200 -23.48 -3.33 -7.54
C SER A 200 -22.28 -2.39 -7.45
N ARG A 201 -21.08 -2.95 -7.55
CA ARG A 201 -19.92 -2.18 -7.98
C ARG A 201 -19.08 -3.03 -8.95
N PRO A 202 -18.97 -2.64 -10.23
CA PRO A 202 -18.17 -3.38 -11.19
C PRO A 202 -16.70 -3.31 -10.80
N ALA A 203 -16.11 -4.48 -10.49
CA ALA A 203 -14.70 -4.67 -10.18
C ALA A 203 -13.77 -4.56 -11.41
N SER A 204 -14.13 -3.74 -12.40
CA SER A 204 -13.36 -3.57 -13.65
C SER A 204 -12.77 -2.18 -13.83
N ARG A 205 -12.75 -1.35 -12.78
CA ARG A 205 -12.06 -0.04 -12.81
C ARG A 205 -11.58 0.40 -11.42
N ALA A 206 -11.03 -0.53 -10.65
CA ALA A 206 -10.06 -0.16 -9.63
C ALA A 206 -8.68 -0.37 -10.26
N GLU A 207 -8.27 0.55 -11.14
CA GLU A 207 -6.88 0.92 -11.10
C GLU A 207 -6.65 1.29 -9.63
N SER A 208 -5.91 0.42 -8.93
CA SER A 208 -5.26 0.76 -7.69
C SER A 208 -4.46 2.02 -8.00
N VAL A 209 -5.08 3.18 -7.80
CA VAL A 209 -4.36 4.42 -7.58
C VAL A 209 -3.53 4.08 -6.37
N GLU A 210 -2.29 3.67 -6.61
CA GLU A 210 -1.33 3.59 -5.52
C GLU A 210 -1.36 4.97 -4.90
N ASP A 211 -1.87 5.05 -3.67
CA ASP A 211 -1.89 6.28 -2.90
C ASP A 211 -0.48 6.83 -2.95
N GLU A 212 -0.31 7.90 -3.73
CA GLU A 212 1.01 8.47 -3.93
C GLU A 212 1.51 8.93 -2.56
N PRO A 213 2.70 8.47 -2.13
CA PRO A 213 3.17 8.74 -0.79
C PRO A 213 3.20 10.26 -0.56
N VAL A 214 2.56 10.71 0.53
CA VAL A 214 2.44 12.13 0.87
C VAL A 214 3.82 12.75 0.96
N ARG A 215 4.09 13.71 0.08
CA ARG A 215 5.38 14.40 0.02
C ARG A 215 5.42 15.54 1.02
N VAL A 216 6.48 15.61 1.82
CA VAL A 216 6.72 16.72 2.74
C VAL A 216 7.34 17.87 1.95
N PRO A 217 6.75 19.08 2.00
CA PRO A 217 7.33 20.24 1.31
C PRO A 217 8.71 20.60 1.88
N PRO A 218 9.56 21.28 1.09
CA PRO A 218 10.84 21.77 1.57
C PRO A 218 10.65 22.68 2.79
N PRO A 219 11.59 22.68 3.76
CA PRO A 219 11.53 23.60 4.88
C PRO A 219 11.62 25.05 4.35
N PRO A 220 10.85 25.99 4.95
CA PRO A 220 10.93 27.39 4.56
C PRO A 220 12.36 27.92 4.77
N PRO A 221 12.91 28.70 3.83
CA PRO A 221 14.32 29.13 3.85
C PRO A 221 14.65 30.11 4.98
N THR A 222 13.62 30.75 5.56
CA THR A 222 13.78 31.72 6.65
C THR A 222 12.95 31.28 7.84
N VAL A 223 13.60 30.66 8.83
CA VAL A 223 13.00 30.54 10.15
C VAL A 223 13.03 31.96 10.74
N PRO A 224 11.88 32.60 11.02
CA PRO A 224 11.79 34.04 11.35
C PRO A 224 12.63 34.46 12.55
N PHE A 225 13.08 33.50 13.35
CA PHE A 225 13.97 33.66 14.49
C PHE A 225 15.37 34.15 14.17
N SER A 226 15.94 33.75 13.04
CA SER A 226 17.36 33.97 12.72
C SER A 226 17.64 35.32 12.07
N ALA A 227 16.65 35.90 11.38
CA ALA A 227 16.83 37.12 10.60
C ALA A 227 16.57 38.41 11.41
N ALA A 228 15.73 38.34 12.45
CA ALA A 228 15.30 39.52 13.21
C ALA A 228 15.99 39.68 14.57
N ALA A 229 16.52 38.60 15.16
CA ALA A 229 17.18 38.66 16.46
C ALA A 229 18.64 39.08 16.29
N LYS A 230 18.97 40.29 16.73
CA LYS A 230 20.37 40.72 16.90
C LYS A 230 21.00 39.80 17.95
N PHE A 231 21.99 39.02 17.55
CA PHE A 231 22.72 38.14 18.46
C PHE A 231 23.46 39.00 19.50
N ASP A 232 23.08 38.90 20.76
CA ASP A 232 23.78 39.61 21.82
C ASP A 232 25.04 38.82 22.20
N SER A 233 26.20 39.33 21.80
CA SER A 233 27.51 38.76 22.12
C SER A 233 27.74 38.60 23.62
N SER A 234 27.03 39.36 24.46
CA SER A 234 27.19 39.29 25.92
C SER A 234 26.46 38.11 26.56
N ARG A 235 25.50 37.49 25.85
CA ARG A 235 24.73 36.34 26.33
C ARG A 235 24.56 35.31 25.20
N PRO A 236 25.61 34.55 24.87
CA PRO A 236 25.57 33.55 23.81
C PRO A 236 24.56 32.41 24.05
N TRP A 237 24.11 32.25 25.30
CA TRP A 237 23.11 31.26 25.72
C TRP A 237 21.72 31.87 25.95
N MET A 238 21.45 33.07 25.44
CA MET A 238 20.12 33.66 25.57
C MET A 238 19.13 32.89 24.71
N ASP A 239 18.07 32.35 25.34
CA ASP A 239 17.03 31.61 24.63
C ASP A 239 16.33 32.52 23.61
N LEU A 240 16.57 32.20 22.34
CA LEU A 240 15.96 32.77 21.13
C LEU A 240 14.42 32.81 21.18
N SER A 241 13.82 31.85 21.90
CA SER A 241 12.39 31.61 22.00
C SER A 241 11.71 32.68 22.82
N GLY A 242 11.42 33.79 22.14
CA GLY A 242 10.59 34.87 22.63
C GLY A 242 9.37 34.33 23.36
N GLY A 243 9.35 34.58 24.67
CA GLY A 243 8.43 33.95 25.61
C GLY A 243 9.13 32.83 26.37
N GLY A 244 9.85 33.20 27.43
CA GLY A 244 10.66 32.28 28.25
C GLY A 244 9.97 30.94 28.45
N ALA A 245 10.62 29.87 28.01
CA ALA A 245 10.10 28.52 28.11
C ALA A 245 9.80 28.23 29.59
N VAL A 246 8.52 28.23 29.95
CA VAL A 246 8.08 27.82 31.29
C VAL A 246 8.19 26.31 31.31
N TYR A 247 9.11 25.80 32.14
CA TYR A 247 9.20 24.36 32.40
C TYR A 247 7.85 23.88 32.93
N ILE A 248 7.17 23.04 32.15
CA ILE A 248 5.99 22.28 32.60
C ILE A 248 6.54 20.95 33.14
N PRO A 249 6.48 20.71 34.46
CA PRO A 249 6.89 19.43 35.02
C PRO A 249 6.10 18.29 34.35
N PRO A 250 6.73 17.15 34.01
CA PRO A 250 6.01 16.01 33.50
C PRO A 250 4.91 15.61 34.51
N PRO A 251 3.69 15.30 34.05
CA PRO A 251 2.66 14.81 34.95
C PRO A 251 3.18 13.56 35.66
N ASN A 252 3.14 13.54 36.99
CA ASN A 252 3.47 12.35 37.77
C ASN A 252 2.52 11.23 37.34
N LEU A 253 3.05 10.25 36.59
CA LEU A 253 2.31 9.07 36.16
C LEU A 253 2.03 8.09 37.31
N ASP A 254 2.47 8.41 38.52
CA ASP A 254 2.31 7.58 39.72
C ASP A 254 1.15 8.04 40.64
N ALA A 255 0.26 8.94 40.19
CA ALA A 255 -0.80 9.51 41.03
C ALA A 255 -2.22 8.96 40.76
N ASP A 256 -2.39 7.99 39.88
CA ASP A 256 -3.71 7.48 39.46
C ASP A 256 -3.96 5.99 39.79
N ASP A 257 -3.48 5.48 40.93
CA ASP A 257 -3.91 4.14 41.40
C ASP A 257 -4.01 4.00 42.93
N ASP A 258 -4.61 4.97 43.65
CA ASP A 258 -4.96 4.73 45.05
C ASP A 258 -6.13 5.59 45.54
N THR A 259 -7.33 5.30 45.03
CA THR A 259 -8.59 5.69 45.70
C THR A 259 -9.42 4.47 46.10
N ARG A 260 -8.84 3.57 46.91
CA ARG A 260 -9.63 2.61 47.71
C ARG A 260 -9.03 2.33 49.09
N GLY A 261 -9.18 3.33 49.98
CA GLY A 261 -9.66 3.10 51.35
C GLY A 261 -8.72 2.48 52.39
N ILE A 262 -9.14 2.67 53.65
CA ILE A 262 -8.62 2.09 54.90
C ILE A 262 -7.47 2.92 55.51
N SER A 263 -7.76 3.94 56.31
CA SER A 263 -8.06 3.91 57.76
C SER A 263 -6.83 3.87 58.68
N GLN A 264 -6.99 4.62 59.79
CA GLN A 264 -6.28 4.58 61.07
C GLN A 264 -5.03 5.44 61.20
N ARG A 265 -5.13 6.57 61.92
CA ARG A 265 -4.90 6.66 63.40
C ARG A 265 -3.48 6.17 63.73
N ARG A 266 -2.56 6.98 64.25
CA ARG A 266 -2.69 7.71 65.53
C ARG A 266 -1.42 8.53 65.81
N ARG A 267 -1.64 9.75 66.32
CA ARG A 267 -1.02 10.36 67.51
C ARG A 267 0.45 10.80 67.50
N ASN A 268 0.53 12.08 67.86
CA ASN A 268 1.38 12.69 68.89
C ASN A 268 2.79 13.13 68.46
N ARG A 269 3.37 14.20 68.99
CA ARG A 269 2.91 15.32 69.84
C ARG A 269 4.19 16.11 70.13
N GLY A 270 4.14 17.42 69.93
CA GLY A 270 5.11 18.36 70.50
C GLY A 270 6.28 18.69 69.57
N LYS A 271 6.92 19.85 69.67
CA LYS A 271 6.79 20.94 70.65
C LYS A 271 7.57 22.13 70.07
N LYS A 272 6.97 23.32 70.19
CA LYS A 272 7.52 24.68 70.03
C LYS A 272 9.05 24.79 70.11
N LYS A 273 9.66 25.71 69.33
CA LYS A 273 10.22 26.97 69.88
C LYS A 273 10.64 27.95 68.77
N ASN A 274 10.15 29.19 68.88
CA ASN A 274 10.68 30.40 68.26
C ASN A 274 12.16 30.60 68.60
N THR A 275 12.94 31.13 67.66
CA THR A 275 13.91 32.19 67.99
C THR A 275 14.09 33.11 66.79
N GLU A 276 13.58 34.33 66.93
CA GLU A 276 14.01 35.51 66.19
C GLU A 276 15.42 35.92 66.65
N GLY A 277 16.15 36.61 65.78
CA GLY A 277 17.21 37.55 66.19
C GLY A 277 18.59 37.22 65.66
N GLY A 278 19.18 38.16 64.91
CA GLY A 278 20.61 38.14 64.62
C GLY A 278 21.03 38.96 63.39
N ALA A 279 20.94 40.29 63.49
CA ALA A 279 21.62 41.22 62.60
C ALA A 279 23.15 41.22 62.87
N GLN A 280 23.96 41.35 61.82
CA GLN A 280 25.28 42.04 61.71
C GLN A 280 25.91 41.62 60.37
N ALA A 281 26.15 42.50 59.39
CA ALA A 281 27.10 43.62 59.32
C ALA A 281 28.58 43.16 59.44
N GLY A 282 29.32 43.26 58.32
CA GLY A 282 30.77 43.07 58.19
C GLY A 282 31.13 42.91 56.70
N VAL A 283 31.46 43.96 55.93
CA VAL A 283 32.70 44.77 55.91
C VAL A 283 33.92 44.02 55.35
N ALA A 284 34.35 44.49 54.17
CA ALA A 284 35.71 44.63 53.63
C ALA A 284 36.64 43.42 53.36
N GLY A 285 37.35 43.51 52.22
CA GLY A 285 38.60 42.81 51.91
C GLY A 285 38.68 42.41 50.42
N SER A 286 39.04 43.29 49.49
CA SER A 286 40.41 43.65 49.06
C SER A 286 41.21 42.56 48.35
N SER A 287 41.60 42.88 47.10
CA SER A 287 42.89 42.54 46.41
C SER A 287 43.31 41.06 46.30
N SER A 288 43.56 40.52 45.11
CA SER A 288 44.82 40.71 44.37
C SER A 288 44.71 40.01 43.00
N GLN A 289 44.96 40.71 41.88
CA GLN A 289 46.18 40.61 41.05
C GLN A 289 46.80 39.20 40.95
N THR A 290 46.86 38.66 39.73
CA THR A 290 48.05 37.98 39.21
C THR A 290 48.00 37.96 37.67
N THR A 291 48.90 38.75 37.12
CA THR A 291 49.42 38.71 35.75
C THR A 291 50.19 37.42 35.52
N SER A 292 50.07 36.83 34.33
CA SER A 292 51.06 35.86 33.81
C SER A 292 51.12 36.00 32.30
N THR A 293 52.26 36.56 31.87
CA THR A 293 53.00 36.46 30.61
C THR A 293 52.38 35.70 29.43
#